data_AF-A0A6H2NP73-F1
#
_entry.id   AF-A0A6H2NP73-F1
#
_cell.length_a   1.000
_cell.length_b   1.000
_cell.length_c   1.000
_cell.angle_alpha   90.00
_cell.angle_beta   90.00
_cell.angle_gamma   90.00
#
_symmetry.space_group_name_H-M   'P 1'
#
loop_
_entity.id
_entity.type
_entity.pdbx_description
1 polymer ?
#
loop_
_entity_poly.entity_id
_entity_poly.type
_entity_poly.pdbx_seq_one_letter_code
_entity_poly.pdbx_strand_id
1 'polypeptide(L)'
;MKKLFLNLPQLGQANWWIEIKTTQPLCLYYFGPFSNAEEAETFHSGYVDDLLQEGAETLESEIKCCHPTRLTIFNSDDADSYGKVEVRRQSSYARAQQAEKKSRSPYGGS
;
A
#
# COMPACT_ATOMS: atom_id res chain seq x y z
N MET A 1 1.89 -47.09 16.62
CA MET A 1 2.02 -46.44 15.30
C MET A 1 2.00 -44.92 15.52
N LYS A 2 3.12 -44.23 15.24
CA LYS A 2 3.24 -42.79 15.48
C LYS A 2 2.41 -42.06 14.41
N LYS A 3 1.32 -41.41 14.82
CA LYS A 3 0.55 -40.53 13.92
C LYS A 3 1.46 -39.37 13.54
N LEU A 4 1.87 -39.34 12.27
CA LEU A 4 2.57 -38.20 11.70
C LEU A 4 1.51 -37.10 11.53
N PHE A 5 1.42 -36.22 12.53
CA PHE A 5 0.77 -34.92 12.33
C PHE A 5 1.70 -34.13 11.41
N LEU A 6 1.43 -34.19 10.12
CA LEU A 6 1.96 -33.22 9.17
C LEU A 6 1.34 -31.89 9.57
N ASN A 7 2.08 -31.09 10.35
CA ASN A 7 1.85 -29.65 10.45
C ASN A 7 2.23 -29.09 9.09
N LEU A 8 1.30 -29.16 8.14
CA LEU A 8 1.41 -28.40 6.90
C LEU A 8 1.31 -26.94 7.33
N PRO A 9 2.35 -26.10 7.17
CA PRO A 9 2.12 -24.66 7.27
C PRO A 9 1.01 -24.37 6.26
N GLN A 10 -0.04 -23.68 6.71
CA GLN A 10 -1.12 -23.22 5.85
C GLN A 10 -0.44 -22.47 4.71
N LEU A 11 -0.28 -23.14 3.56
CA LEU A 11 0.32 -22.54 2.38
C LEU A 11 -0.70 -21.47 2.01
N GLY A 12 -0.43 -20.23 2.45
CA GLY A 12 -1.41 -19.16 2.48
C GLY A 12 -1.99 -19.03 1.09
N GLN A 13 -3.23 -19.45 0.91
CA GLN A 13 -3.93 -19.26 -0.34
C GLN A 13 -4.07 -17.76 -0.50
N ALA A 14 -3.22 -17.18 -1.37
CA ALA A 14 -3.34 -15.79 -1.75
C ALA A 14 -4.67 -15.68 -2.48
N ASN A 15 -5.59 -14.94 -1.87
CA ASN A 15 -6.88 -14.63 -2.45
C ASN A 15 -6.81 -13.24 -3.07
N TRP A 16 -7.82 -12.87 -3.85
CA TRP A 16 -7.92 -11.54 -4.40
C TRP A 16 -8.47 -10.59 -3.34
N TRP A 17 -7.84 -9.43 -3.20
CA TRP A 17 -8.22 -8.38 -2.27
C TRP A 17 -8.22 -7.04 -2.97
N ILE A 18 -9.07 -6.15 -2.48
CA ILE A 18 -9.10 -4.75 -2.89
C ILE A 18 -8.42 -3.95 -1.79
N GLU A 19 -7.29 -3.34 -2.11
CA GLU A 19 -6.63 -2.36 -1.26
C GLU A 19 -7.18 -0.98 -1.58
N ILE A 20 -7.66 -0.24 -0.57
CA ILE A 20 -8.12 1.15 -0.74
C ILE A 20 -7.38 2.03 0.26
N LYS A 21 -6.74 3.07 -0.25
CA LYS A 21 -6.00 4.05 0.55
C LYS A 21 -6.75 5.38 0.56
N THR A 22 -7.09 5.83 1.76
CA THR A 22 -7.72 7.13 1.99
C THR A 22 -6.70 8.15 2.46
N THR A 23 -6.89 9.43 2.12
CA THR A 23 -6.03 10.56 2.55
C THR A 23 -6.54 11.26 3.79
N GLN A 24 -7.85 11.29 3.98
CA GLN A 24 -8.49 11.96 5.09
C GLN A 24 -9.73 11.16 5.53
N PRO A 25 -9.70 10.47 6.68
CA PRO A 25 -8.51 10.12 7.46
C PRO A 25 -7.52 9.25 6.67
N LEU A 26 -6.24 9.26 7.04
CA LEU A 26 -5.22 8.45 6.38
C LEU A 26 -5.29 6.99 6.85
N CYS A 27 -5.92 6.15 6.04
CA CYS A 27 -6.17 4.75 6.33
C CYS A 27 -5.86 3.87 5.11
N LEU A 28 -5.56 2.60 5.37
CA LEU A 28 -5.47 1.55 4.36
C LEU A 28 -6.46 0.44 4.70
N TYR A 29 -7.35 0.13 3.75
CA TYR A 29 -8.39 -0.88 3.86
C TYR A 29 -8.11 -2.05 2.92
N TYR A 30 -8.35 -3.28 3.38
CA TYR A 30 -8.38 -4.47 2.54
C TYR A 30 -9.77 -5.12 2.57
N PHE A 31 -10.43 -5.20 1.42
CA PHE A 31 -11.72 -5.87 1.25
C PHE A 31 -11.54 -7.20 0.51
N GLY A 32 -12.24 -8.24 0.96
CA GLY A 32 -12.11 -9.60 0.45
C GLY A 32 -12.20 -10.64 1.58
N PRO A 33 -11.71 -11.88 1.37
CA PRO A 33 -11.10 -12.38 0.13
C PRO A 33 -12.13 -12.64 -0.97
N PHE A 34 -11.74 -12.39 -2.22
CA PHE A 34 -12.49 -12.76 -3.42
C PHE A 34 -11.86 -13.99 -4.11
N SER A 35 -12.71 -14.74 -4.81
CA SER A 35 -12.34 -15.95 -5.52
C SER A 35 -11.49 -15.63 -6.76
N ASN A 36 -11.76 -14.49 -7.41
CA ASN A 36 -11.06 -14.01 -8.59
C ASN A 36 -11.06 -12.46 -8.65
N ALA A 37 -10.28 -11.89 -9.56
CA ALA A 37 -10.16 -10.45 -9.75
C ALA A 37 -11.45 -9.78 -10.27
N GLU A 38 -12.24 -10.47 -11.11
CA GLU A 38 -13.47 -9.94 -11.69
C GLU A 38 -14.58 -9.79 -10.63
N GLU A 39 -14.64 -10.74 -9.69
CA GLU A 39 -15.50 -10.65 -8.51
C GLU A 39 -15.11 -9.42 -7.68
N ALA A 40 -13.81 -9.24 -7.41
CA ALA A 40 -13.31 -8.07 -6.70
C ALA A 40 -13.66 -6.75 -7.43
N GLU A 41 -13.48 -6.68 -8.75
CA GLU A 41 -13.81 -5.52 -9.57
C GLU A 41 -15.32 -5.18 -9.49
N THR A 42 -16.17 -6.20 -9.46
CA THR A 42 -17.63 -6.00 -9.37
C THR A 42 -18.05 -5.33 -8.06
N PHE A 43 -17.35 -5.59 -6.96
CA PHE A 43 -17.61 -4.96 -5.66
C PHE A 43 -16.78 -3.70 -5.40
N HIS A 44 -15.74 -3.45 -6.20
CA HIS A 44 -14.77 -2.36 -6.02
C HIS A 44 -15.43 -0.99 -5.88
N SER A 45 -16.29 -0.62 -6.83
CA SER A 45 -16.92 0.69 -6.82
C SER A 45 -17.81 0.89 -5.59
N GLY A 46 -18.48 -0.17 -5.12
CA GLY A 46 -19.33 -0.11 -3.93
C GLY A 46 -18.53 0.26 -2.68
N TYR A 47 -17.36 -0.35 -2.48
CA TYR A 47 -16.51 0.00 -1.33
C TYR A 47 -15.93 1.41 -1.43
N VAL A 48 -15.57 1.86 -2.63
CA VAL A 48 -15.11 3.24 -2.83
C VAL A 48 -16.24 4.22 -2.51
N ASP A 49 -17.44 3.98 -3.04
CA ASP A 49 -18.60 4.85 -2.84
C ASP A 49 -19.01 4.92 -1.36
N ASP A 50 -19.02 3.78 -0.65
CA ASP A 50 -19.30 3.73 0.79
C ASP A 50 -18.30 4.58 1.58
N LEU A 51 -16.99 4.46 1.29
CA LEU A 51 -15.95 5.25 1.95
C LEU A 51 -16.09 6.75 1.65
N LEU A 52 -16.40 7.11 0.40
CA LEU A 52 -16.65 8.50 0.03
C LEU A 52 -17.88 9.07 0.75
N GLN A 53 -18.94 8.27 0.89
CA GLN A 53 -20.17 8.66 1.58
C GLN A 53 -19.97 8.81 3.10
N GLU A 54 -19.06 8.02 3.69
CA GLU A 54 -18.63 8.19 5.08
C GLU A 54 -17.73 9.43 5.30
N GLY A 55 -17.41 10.16 4.22
CA GLY A 55 -16.61 11.37 4.27
C GLY A 55 -15.10 11.11 4.19
N ALA A 56 -14.68 9.91 3.78
CA ALA A 56 -13.30 9.63 3.49
C ALA A 56 -12.92 10.15 2.11
N GLU A 57 -11.70 10.70 1.97
CA GLU A 57 -11.15 11.04 0.66
C GLU A 57 -10.29 9.87 0.15
N THR A 58 -10.59 9.34 -1.04
CA THR A 58 -9.83 8.22 -1.63
C THR A 58 -8.77 8.72 -2.59
N LEU A 59 -7.53 8.23 -2.44
CA LEU A 59 -6.40 8.60 -3.30
C LEU A 59 -6.07 7.50 -4.31
N GLU A 60 -6.01 6.25 -3.85
CA GLU A 60 -5.54 5.11 -4.62
C GLU A 60 -6.31 3.85 -4.21
N SER A 61 -6.61 2.99 -5.17
CA SER A 61 -7.10 1.64 -4.91
C SER A 61 -6.50 0.66 -5.90
N GLU A 62 -6.29 -0.58 -5.46
CA GLU A 62 -5.66 -1.64 -6.26
C GLU A 62 -6.28 -3.00 -5.94
N ILE A 63 -6.54 -3.80 -6.97
CA ILE A 63 -6.93 -5.21 -6.82
C ILE A 63 -5.69 -6.09 -6.93
N LYS A 64 -5.42 -6.93 -5.92
CA LYS A 64 -4.23 -7.79 -5.90
C LYS A 64 -4.43 -9.13 -5.21
N CYS A 65 -3.65 -10.12 -5.63
CA CYS A 65 -3.49 -11.38 -4.91
C CYS A 65 -2.56 -11.20 -3.72
N CYS A 66 -3.10 -11.17 -2.50
CA CYS A 66 -2.30 -11.06 -1.29
C CYS A 66 -2.92 -11.80 -0.10
N HIS A 67 -2.23 -11.74 1.04
CA HIS A 67 -2.68 -12.28 2.31
C HIS A 67 -2.48 -11.19 3.39
N PRO A 68 -3.39 -10.20 3.46
CA PRO A 68 -3.24 -9.10 4.40
C PRO A 68 -3.32 -9.63 5.83
N THR A 69 -2.35 -9.27 6.67
CA THR A 69 -2.35 -9.65 8.09
C THR A 69 -3.29 -8.78 8.92
N ARG A 70 -3.70 -7.62 8.39
CA ARG A 70 -4.63 -6.66 8.96
C ARG A 70 -5.51 -6.07 7.86
N LEU A 71 -6.79 -5.88 8.15
CA LEU A 71 -7.77 -5.39 7.17
C LEU A 71 -7.95 -3.87 7.21
N THR A 72 -7.62 -3.23 8.32
CA THR A 72 -7.67 -1.78 8.49
C THR A 72 -6.42 -1.32 9.22
N ILE A 73 -5.70 -0.39 8.61
CA ILE A 73 -4.43 0.13 9.09
C ILE A 73 -4.56 1.65 9.16
N PHE A 74 -4.49 2.20 10.37
CA PHE A 74 -4.49 3.64 10.61
C PHE A 74 -3.05 4.14 10.65
N ASN A 75 -2.73 5.22 9.94
CA ASN A 75 -1.35 5.72 9.90
C ASN A 75 -0.84 6.25 11.25
N SER A 76 -1.71 6.41 12.25
CA SER A 76 -1.33 6.69 13.65
C SER A 76 -0.73 5.49 14.37
N ASP A 77 -0.99 4.27 13.90
CA ASP A 77 -0.74 3.03 14.66
C ASP A 77 0.46 2.23 14.14
N ASP A 78 1.10 2.67 13.04
CA ASP A 78 2.06 1.84 12.28
C ASP A 78 3.32 2.59 11.81
N ALA A 79 3.93 3.36 12.69
CA ALA A 79 5.26 3.97 12.48
C ALA A 79 6.37 2.93 12.19
N ASP A 80 6.14 1.63 12.45
CA ASP A 80 7.18 0.60 12.45
C ASP A 80 7.23 -0.30 11.21
N SER A 81 6.19 -0.35 10.37
CA SER A 81 6.14 -1.28 9.23
C SER A 81 6.40 -0.65 7.85
N TYR A 82 6.08 0.63 7.64
CA TYR A 82 6.29 1.33 6.37
C TYR A 82 7.66 2.04 6.25
N GLY A 83 8.45 2.08 7.33
CA GLY A 83 9.73 2.80 7.40
C GLY A 83 10.90 2.23 6.59
N LYS A 84 10.73 1.15 5.82
CA LYS A 84 11.86 0.54 5.06
C LYS A 84 11.86 0.79 3.55
N VAL A 85 10.78 1.29 2.96
CA VAL A 85 10.69 1.48 1.49
C VAL A 85 10.93 2.94 1.07
N GLU A 86 10.41 3.91 1.82
CA GLU A 86 10.41 5.32 1.42
C GLU A 86 11.80 6.00 1.50
N VAL A 87 12.68 5.52 2.39
CA VAL A 87 14.04 6.06 2.55
C VAL A 87 14.89 5.90 1.26
N ARG A 88 14.56 4.95 0.39
CA ARG A 88 15.29 4.77 -0.89
C ARG A 88 14.89 5.78 -1.96
N ARG A 89 13.64 6.28 -1.99
CA ARG A 89 13.17 7.22 -3.01
C ARG A 89 13.56 8.67 -2.73
N GLN A 90 13.58 9.09 -1.47
CA GLN A 90 13.98 10.46 -1.14
C GLN A 90 15.48 10.70 -1.36
N SER A 91 16.33 9.66 -1.26
CA SER A 91 17.76 9.76 -1.57
C SER A 91 18.05 10.04 -3.06
N SER A 92 17.21 9.57 -3.99
CA SER A 92 17.43 9.80 -5.43
C SER A 92 17.01 11.20 -5.86
N TYR A 93 15.90 11.72 -5.34
CA TYR A 93 15.44 13.08 -5.64
C TYR A 93 16.35 14.15 -5.02
N ALA A 94 16.78 13.96 -3.77
CA ALA A 94 17.69 14.91 -3.12
C ALA A 94 19.06 14.99 -3.82
N ARG A 95 19.57 13.84 -4.32
CA ARG A 95 20.84 13.78 -5.06
C ARG A 95 20.74 14.39 -6.47
N ALA A 96 19.60 14.21 -7.14
CA ALA A 96 19.35 14.82 -8.45
C ALA A 96 19.27 16.36 -8.36
N GLN A 97 18.58 16.91 -7.34
CA GLN A 97 18.44 18.35 -7.18
C GLN A 97 19.73 19.06 -6.74
N GLN A 98 20.63 18.39 -6.02
CA GLN A 98 21.94 18.95 -5.68
C GLN A 98 22.92 18.94 -6.86
N ALA A 99 22.82 17.97 -7.78
CA ALA A 99 23.64 17.92 -8.99
C ALA A 99 23.28 19.07 -9.95
N GLU A 100 22.00 19.41 -10.08
CA GLU A 100 21.53 20.48 -10.97
C GLU A 100 21.87 21.88 -10.43
N LYS A 101 21.86 22.08 -9.11
CA LYS A 101 22.27 23.35 -8.48
C LYS A 101 23.78 23.61 -8.53
N LYS A 102 24.61 22.58 -8.72
CA LYS A 102 26.07 22.73 -8.78
C LYS A 102 26.59 23.08 -10.17
N SER A 103 25.80 22.93 -11.23
CA SER A 103 26.21 23.28 -12.61
C SER A 103 25.80 24.69 -13.04
N ARG A 104 25.09 25.44 -12.21
CA ARG A 104 24.61 26.80 -12.52
C ARG A 104 25.17 27.82 -11.53
N SER A 105 26.50 27.98 -11.54
CA SER A 105 27.15 29.17 -10.97
C SER A 105 27.06 30.33 -11.98
N PRO A 106 26.45 31.48 -11.66
CA PRO A 106 26.37 32.61 -12.58
C PRO A 106 27.53 33.62 -12.44
N TYR A 107 28.52 33.40 -11.57
CA TYR A 107 29.59 34.38 -11.36
C TYR A 107 30.97 33.73 -11.29
N GLY A 108 31.71 33.90 -12.37
CA GLY A 108 33.16 33.84 -12.44
C GLY A 108 33.65 35.00 -13.28
N GLY A 109 33.62 36.22 -12.73
CA GLY A 109 34.61 37.26 -13.07
C GLY A 109 35.97 36.81 -12.50
N SER A 110 37.12 37.21 -13.04
CA SER A 110 37.48 38.38 -13.85
C SER A 110 38.56 38.01 -14.85
#